data_AF-A0AAW1RZE0-F1
#
_entry.id   AF-A0AAW1RZE0-F1
#
_cell.length_a   1.000
_cell.length_b   1.000
_cell.length_c   1.000
_cell.angle_alpha   90.00
_cell.angle_beta   90.00
_cell.angle_gamma   90.00
#
_symmetry.space_group_name_H-M   'P 1'
#
loop_
_entity.id
_entity.type
_entity.pdbx_description
1 polymer ?
#
loop_
_entity_poly.entity_id
_entity_poly.type
_entity_poly.pdbx_seq_one_letter_code
_entity_poly.pdbx_strand_id
1 'polypeptide(L)' 'MATGPSAVLQGSCACGQTTFQSKAAPVCQLYCHCNSCRAYHCAPFIASVILKKDDFEVTKGHESLVKARPGAKLSNDV' A
#
# COMPACT_ATOMS: atom_id res chain seq x y z
N MET A 1 15.44 9.73 -17.52
CA MET A 1 14.34 10.31 -16.72
C MET A 1 13.16 9.35 -16.84
N ALA A 2 12.66 8.82 -15.73
CA ALA A 2 11.82 7.62 -15.70
C ALA A 2 10.56 7.76 -16.57
N THR A 3 10.48 6.87 -17.56
CA THR A 3 9.34 6.58 -18.44
C THR A 3 8.11 6.14 -17.62
N GLY A 4 6.91 6.43 -18.11
CA GLY A 4 5.61 6.29 -17.43
C GLY A 4 5.23 4.91 -16.85
N PRO A 5 4.01 4.76 -16.30
CA PRO A 5 3.63 3.62 -15.46
C PRO A 5 3.44 2.38 -16.34
N SER A 6 4.50 1.59 -16.47
CA SER A 6 4.47 0.36 -17.27
C SER A 6 5.05 -0.86 -16.55
N ALA A 7 5.44 -0.72 -15.27
CA ALA A 7 5.98 -1.81 -14.48
C ALA A 7 4.94 -2.33 -13.49
N VAL A 8 4.66 -3.62 -13.56
CA VAL A 8 4.08 -4.41 -12.47
C VAL A 8 4.93 -4.23 -11.21
N LEU A 9 4.27 -4.01 -10.07
CA LEU A 9 4.92 -3.73 -8.81
C LEU A 9 5.00 -5.01 -7.97
N GLN A 10 6.13 -5.22 -7.31
CA GLN A 10 6.30 -6.26 -6.30
C GLN A 10 6.89 -5.63 -5.05
N GLY A 11 6.45 -6.09 -3.90
CA GLY A 11 6.93 -5.58 -2.62
C GLY A 11 6.62 -6.50 -1.46
N SER A 12 7.24 -6.19 -0.33
CA SER A 12 7.00 -6.88 0.93
C SER A 12 6.92 -5.88 2.07
N CYS A 13 6.24 -6.26 3.14
CA CYS A 13 6.28 -5.50 4.39
C CYS A 13 7.72 -5.44 4.92
N ALA A 14 8.08 -4.36 5.62
CA ALA A 14 9.42 -4.20 6.19
C ALA A 14 9.82 -5.32 7.18
N CYS A 15 8.84 -5.97 7.82
CA CYS A 15 9.10 -7.13 8.69
C CYS A 15 9.26 -8.46 7.93
N GLY A 16 9.00 -8.50 6.62
CA GLY A 16 9.13 -9.69 5.76
C GLY A 16 8.02 -10.74 5.89
N GLN A 17 7.01 -10.54 6.75
CA GLN A 17 5.93 -11.52 6.95
C GLN A 17 4.94 -11.58 5.78
N THR A 18 4.75 -10.46 5.08
CA THR A 18 3.77 -10.31 4.00
C THR A 18 4.44 -9.88 2.70
N THR A 19 4.05 -10.51 1.59
CA THR A 19 4.50 -10.17 0.22
C THR A 19 3.28 -9.91 -0.66
N PHE A 20 3.38 -8.95 -1.56
CA PHE A 20 2.30 -8.55 -2.47
C PHE A 20 2.82 -8.17 -3.85
N GLN A 21 1.93 -8.23 -4.84
CA GLN A 21 2.23 -7.83 -6.21
C GLN A 21 1.03 -7.18 -6.91
N SER A 22 1.32 -6.40 -7.96
CA SER A 22 0.34 -5.94 -8.92
C SER A 22 0.50 -6.64 -10.27
N LYS A 23 -0.63 -6.88 -10.95
CA LYS A 23 -0.70 -7.46 -12.30
C LYS A 23 -0.74 -6.39 -13.40
N ALA A 24 -1.04 -5.16 -13.01
CA ALA A 24 -1.08 -3.99 -13.89
C ALA A 24 -0.30 -2.81 -13.29
N ALA A 25 -0.07 -1.81 -14.14
CA ALA A 25 0.55 -0.57 -13.73
C ALA A 25 -0.40 0.28 -12.84
N PRO A 26 0.14 1.15 -11.98
CA PRO A 26 -0.66 2.09 -11.18
C PRO A 26 -1.56 2.98 -12.03
N VAL A 27 -2.80 3.17 -11.56
CA VAL A 27 -3.76 4.12 -12.12
C VAL A 27 -3.29 5.55 -11.88
N CYS A 28 -2.73 5.80 -10.69
CA CYS A 28 -2.25 7.11 -10.28
C CYS A 28 -1.09 6.95 -9.30
N GLN A 29 -0.19 7.94 -9.31
CA GLN A 29 0.87 8.11 -8.32
C GLN A 29 0.74 9.53 -7.76
N LEU A 30 0.80 9.68 -6.45
CA LEU A 30 0.60 10.97 -5.80
C LEU A 30 1.38 11.09 -4.50
N TYR A 31 1.63 12.34 -4.10
CA TYR A 31 2.13 12.66 -2.77
C TYR A 31 0.96 12.98 -1.85
N CYS A 32 0.66 12.09 -0.90
CA CYS A 32 -0.44 12.27 0.03
C CYS A 32 0.02 13.05 1.26
N HIS A 33 -0.70 14.11 1.60
CA HIS A 33 -0.40 15.01 2.72
C HIS A 33 -1.57 15.13 3.71
N CYS A 34 -2.55 14.23 3.67
CA CYS A 34 -3.70 14.30 4.59
C CYS A 34 -3.27 13.97 6.03
N ASN A 35 -4.06 14.42 7.02
CA ASN A 35 -3.70 14.24 8.43
C ASN A 35 -3.51 12.76 8.81
N SER A 36 -4.33 11.86 8.25
CA SER A 36 -4.25 10.42 8.47
C SER A 36 -2.92 9.83 7.99
N CYS A 37 -2.48 10.17 6.78
CA CYS A 37 -1.22 9.67 6.23
C CYS A 37 -0.01 10.26 6.97
N ARG A 38 -0.07 11.54 7.37
CA ARG A 38 0.99 12.14 8.19
C ARG A 38 1.12 11.44 9.55
N ALA A 39 -0.01 11.15 10.21
CA ALA A 39 -0.04 10.45 11.49
C ALA A 39 0.48 9.01 11.37
N TYR A 40 0.15 8.31 10.30
CA TYR A 40 0.60 6.92 10.10
C TYR A 40 2.09 6.76 9.89
N HIS A 41 2.67 7.65 9.10
CA HIS A 41 4.04 7.52 8.65
C HIS A 41 4.99 8.46 9.40
N CYS A 42 4.48 9.23 10.35
CA CYS A 42 5.24 10.27 11.08
C CYS A 42 6.04 11.18 10.12
N ALA A 43 5.44 11.51 8.97
CA ALA A 43 6.08 12.22 7.87
C ALA A 43 5.18 13.36 7.36
N PRO A 44 5.74 14.44 6.79
CA PRO A 44 4.93 15.55 6.26
C PRO A 44 4.07 15.14 5.06
N PHE A 45 4.53 14.17 4.27
CA PHE A 45 3.80 13.55 3.17
C PHE A 45 4.35 12.14 2.91
N ILE A 46 3.64 11.36 2.11
CA ILE A 46 4.10 10.05 1.62
C ILE A 46 3.93 9.95 0.11
N ALA A 47 4.79 9.20 -0.55
CA ALA A 47 4.53 8.73 -1.91
C ALA A 47 3.51 7.57 -1.86
N SER A 48 2.48 7.64 -2.69
CA SER A 48 1.43 6.61 -2.75
C SER A 48 1.09 6.28 -4.20
N VAL A 49 0.71 5.03 -4.42
CA VAL A 49 0.22 4.54 -5.71
C VAL A 49 -1.20 4.02 -5.54
N ILE A 50 -2.06 4.29 -6.52
CA ILE A 50 -3.42 3.78 -6.58
C ILE A 50 -3.45 2.67 -7.63
N LEU A 51 -3.92 1.49 -7.23
CA LEU A 51 -4.09 0.31 -8.07
C LEU A 51 -5.57 -0.05 -8.13
N LYS A 52 -5.99 -0.74 -9.20
CA LYS A 52 -7.29 -1.41 -9.21
C LYS A 52 -7.23 -2.61 -8.27
N LYS A 53 -8.32 -2.88 -7.56
CA LYS A 53 -8.41 -3.98 -6.61
C LYS A 53 -8.14 -5.34 -7.29
N ASP A 54 -8.71 -5.55 -8.46
CA ASP A 54 -8.59 -6.82 -9.20
C ASP A 54 -7.16 -7.09 -9.71
N ASP A 55 -6.35 -6.03 -9.80
CA ASP A 55 -4.96 -6.10 -10.24
C ASP A 55 -3.98 -6.24 -9.06
N PHE A 56 -4.44 -6.28 -7.81
CA PHE A 56 -3.60 -6.38 -6.62
C PHE A 56 -3.84 -7.68 -5.87
N GLU A 57 -2.76 -8.36 -5.50
CA GLU A 57 -2.86 -9.56 -4.67
C GLU A 57 -1.74 -9.65 -3.64
N VAL A 58 -2.10 -10.13 -2.45
CA VAL A 58 -1.16 -10.54 -1.41
C VAL A 58 -0.80 -12.00 -1.69
N THR A 59 0.48 -12.28 -1.93
CA THR A 59 0.96 -13.62 -2.29
C THR A 59 1.39 -14.44 -1.08
N LYS A 60 1.65 -13.80 0.07
CA LYS A 60 2.03 -14.45 1.34
C LYS A 60 1.62 -13.60 2.53
N GLY A 61 1.21 -14.25 3.63
CA GLY A 61 1.03 -13.61 4.95
C GLY A 61 -0.28 -12.85 5.10
N HIS A 62 -1.39 -13.44 4.64
CA HIS A 62 -2.74 -12.87 4.78
C HIS A 62 -3.18 -12.81 6.25
N GLU A 63 -2.77 -13.80 7.03
CA GLU A 63 -3.05 -13.92 8.46
C GLU A 63 -2.42 -12.80 9.31
N SER A 64 -1.34 -12.20 8.82
CA SER A 64 -0.65 -11.08 9.48
C SER A 64 -1.28 -9.71 9.14
N LEU A 65 -2.30 -9.67 8.27
CA LEU A 65 -2.97 -8.42 7.88
C LEU A 65 -4.02 -8.00 8.90
N VAL A 66 -4.04 -6.70 9.18
CA VAL A 66 -5.06 -6.06 10.02
C VAL A 66 -5.57 -4.80 9.33
N LYS A 67 -6.86 -4.50 9.48
CA LYS A 67 -7.41 -3.20 9.13
C LYS A 67 -6.99 -2.19 10.18
N ALA A 68 -6.15 -1.25 9.75
CA ALA A 68 -5.78 -0.09 10.56
C ALA A 68 -6.48 1.16 10.02
N ARG A 69 -7.06 1.96 10.93
CA ARG A 69 -7.37 3.38 10.69
C ARG A 69 -6.78 4.23 11.84
N PRO A 70 -6.24 5.45 11.59
CA PRO A 70 -5.70 6.28 12.67
C PRO A 70 -6.81 6.55 13.67
N GLY A 71 -6.55 6.30 14.95
CA GLY A 71 -7.53 6.48 16.02
C GLY A 71 -8.65 5.43 16.07
N ALA A 72 -8.65 4.41 15.22
CA ALA A 72 -9.59 3.28 15.31
C ALA A 72 -8.93 2.06 15.96
N LYS A 73 -9.76 1.13 16.47
CA LYS A 73 -9.28 -0.18 16.93
C LYS A 73 -8.82 -1.01 15.74
N LEU A 74 -7.71 -1.74 15.92
CA LEU A 74 -7.24 -2.73 14.96
C LEU A 74 -8.23 -3.90 14.93
N SER A 75 -8.60 -4.36 13.72
CA SER A 75 -9.39 -5.58 13.54
C SER A 75 -8.88 -6.40 12.35
N ASN A 76 -9.15 -7.70 12.37
CA ASN A 76 -8.71 -8.65 11.34
C ASN A 76 -9.79 -8.97 10.30
N ASP A 77 -10.90 -8.24 10.29
CA ASP A 77 -11.92 -8.42 9.25
C ASP A 77 -11.30 -8.01 7.91
N VAL A 78 -11.09 -8.91 6.96
CA VAL A 78 -10.55 -8.60 5.62
C VAL A 78 -11.61 -7.97 4.72
#